data_AF-A0A0A9YSQ5-F1
#
_entry.id   AF-A0A0A9YSQ5-F1
#
_cell.length_a   1.000
_cell.length_b   1.000
_cell.length_c   1.000
_cell.angle_alpha   90.00
_cell.angle_beta   90.00
_cell.angle_gamma   90.00
#
_symmetry.space_group_name_H-M   'P 1'
#
loop_
_entity.id
_entity.type
_entity.pdbx_description
1 polymer ?
#
loop_
_entity_poly.entity_id
_entity_poly.type
_entity_poly.pdbx_seq_one_letter_code
_entity_poly.pdbx_strand_id
1 'polypeptide(L)'
;MIKQNVIAATSVNVGIHELLGHGTGKLLMQRDDGSFNFDHGTLLDPFTKKPVTSYYKPGETFGGVFGQLGSSYEECRAEAVSLYLCVQPELLSIFDITDHTKQQHVIHTL
;
A
#
# COMPACT_ATOMS: atom_id res chain seq x y z
N MET A 1 5.84 16.39 24.21
CA MET A 1 6.47 16.01 22.93
C MET A 1 5.47 15.37 21.96
N ILE A 2 4.80 14.25 22.29
CA ILE A 2 3.83 13.57 21.38
C ILE A 2 2.80 14.55 20.78
N LYS A 3 2.11 15.35 21.60
CA LYS A 3 1.05 16.28 21.13
C LYS A 3 1.49 17.31 20.07
N GLN A 4 2.77 17.67 19.98
CA GLN A 4 3.22 18.72 19.06
C GLN A 4 3.34 18.25 17.61
N ASN A 5 3.53 16.94 17.38
CA ASN A 5 3.77 16.40 16.04
C ASN A 5 2.62 15.55 15.51
N VAL A 6 1.57 15.28 16.29
CA VAL A 6 0.43 14.44 15.87
C VAL A 6 -0.16 14.92 14.56
N ILE A 7 -0.38 16.23 14.39
CA ILE A 7 -0.98 16.75 13.15
C ILE A 7 -0.07 16.47 11.94
N ALA A 8 1.23 16.73 12.07
CA ALA A 8 2.18 16.46 10.99
C ALA A 8 2.30 14.97 10.69
N ALA A 9 2.41 14.14 11.73
CA ALA A 9 2.44 12.68 11.61
C ALA A 9 1.16 12.15 10.95
N THR A 10 -0.02 12.54 11.41
CA THR A 10 -1.29 12.12 10.80
C THR A 10 -1.41 12.59 9.35
N SER A 11 -0.99 13.82 9.01
CA SER A 11 -1.00 14.30 7.63
C SER A 11 -0.10 13.47 6.71
N VAL A 12 1.11 13.13 7.17
CA VAL A 12 2.01 12.21 6.46
C VAL A 12 1.37 10.83 6.35
N ASN A 13 0.80 10.30 7.44
CA ASN A 13 0.16 8.99 7.46
C ASN A 13 -0.92 8.88 6.39
N VAL A 14 -1.90 9.79 6.46
CA VAL A 14 -3.07 9.80 5.57
C VAL A 14 -2.63 10.02 4.13
N GLY A 15 -1.70 10.95 3.88
CA GLY A 15 -1.21 11.20 2.53
C GLY A 15 -0.57 9.96 1.89
N ILE A 16 0.22 9.20 2.65
CA ILE A 16 0.82 7.95 2.15
C ILE A 16 -0.21 6.83 2.08
N HIS A 17 -0.99 6.62 3.15
CA HIS A 17 -2.02 5.58 3.26
C HIS A 17 -2.98 5.62 2.07
N GLU A 18 -3.50 6.79 1.73
CA GLU A 18 -4.48 6.93 0.65
C GLU A 18 -3.82 6.80 -0.73
N LEU A 19 -2.75 7.56 -1.00
CA LEU A 19 -2.17 7.62 -2.33
C LEU A 19 -1.30 6.40 -2.66
N LEU A 20 -0.42 6.02 -1.73
CA LEU A 20 0.57 4.97 -1.95
C LEU A 20 0.21 3.65 -1.27
N GLY A 21 -0.61 3.68 -0.22
CA GLY A 21 -1.28 2.50 0.30
C GLY A 21 -2.34 2.05 -0.70
N HIS A 22 -3.56 2.57 -0.61
CA HIS A 22 -4.69 2.18 -1.46
C HIS A 22 -4.45 2.36 -2.96
N GLY A 23 -3.78 3.44 -3.37
CA GLY A 23 -3.49 3.71 -4.78
C GLY A 23 -2.45 2.79 -5.44
N THR A 24 -1.84 1.86 -4.70
CA THR A 24 -0.88 0.88 -5.25
C THR A 24 -1.36 -0.55 -5.11
N GLY A 25 -0.83 -1.43 -5.97
CA GLY A 25 -1.17 -2.85 -6.00
C GLY A 25 -1.97 -3.21 -7.25
N LYS A 26 -1.38 -4.06 -8.11
CA LYS A 26 -2.07 -4.55 -9.30
C LYS A 26 -2.84 -5.82 -8.95
N LEU A 27 -4.15 -5.82 -9.21
CA LEU A 27 -4.93 -7.05 -9.23
C LEU A 27 -4.68 -7.81 -10.53
N LEU A 28 -4.24 -9.07 -10.42
CA LEU A 28 -4.04 -9.95 -11.56
C LEU A 28 -5.40 -10.54 -11.95
N MET A 29 -5.80 -10.40 -13.22
CA MET A 29 -7.14 -10.72 -13.68
C MET A 29 -7.14 -11.42 -15.03
N GLN A 30 -8.03 -12.39 -15.16
CA GLN A 30 -8.48 -12.94 -16.44
C GLN A 30 -9.71 -12.16 -16.91
N ARG A 31 -9.69 -11.70 -18.16
CA ARG A 31 -10.79 -10.97 -18.81
C ARG A 31 -11.81 -11.93 -19.41
N ASP A 32 -12.99 -11.41 -19.76
CA ASP A 32 -14.10 -12.19 -20.32
C ASP A 32 -13.73 -12.87 -21.66
N ASP A 33 -12.83 -12.26 -22.43
CA ASP A 33 -12.30 -12.81 -23.69
C ASP A 33 -11.23 -13.89 -23.50
N GLY A 34 -10.93 -14.25 -22.24
CA GLY A 34 -9.92 -15.24 -21.87
C GLY A 34 -8.49 -14.70 -21.78
N SER A 35 -8.25 -13.43 -22.17
CA SER A 35 -6.93 -12.81 -22.05
C SER A 35 -6.61 -12.40 -20.61
N PHE A 36 -5.33 -12.17 -20.32
CA PHE A 36 -4.85 -11.80 -18.98
C PHE A 36 -4.33 -10.37 -18.97
N ASN A 37 -4.51 -9.65 -17.86
CA ASN A 37 -3.90 -8.32 -17.69
C ASN A 37 -2.42 -8.37 -17.26
N PHE A 38 -1.80 -9.54 -17.32
CA PHE A 38 -0.43 -9.82 -16.91
C PHE A 38 0.14 -10.98 -17.75
N ASP A 39 1.46 -11.18 -17.67
CA ASP A 39 2.15 -12.25 -18.40
C ASP A 39 1.91 -13.61 -17.73
N HIS A 40 0.79 -14.22 -18.06
CA HIS A 40 0.38 -15.51 -17.49
C HIS A 40 1.36 -16.63 -17.88
N GLY A 41 1.86 -17.36 -16.88
CA GLY A 41 2.83 -18.43 -17.05
C GLY A 41 4.30 -18.01 -16.89
N THR A 42 4.61 -16.71 -16.97
CA THR A 42 5.99 -16.20 -16.80
C THR A 42 6.14 -15.23 -15.63
N LEU A 43 5.08 -14.52 -15.23
CA LEU A 43 5.11 -13.70 -14.01
C LEU A 43 5.36 -14.58 -12.79
N LEU A 44 6.48 -14.32 -12.12
CA LEU A 44 6.89 -15.06 -10.92
C LEU A 44 6.35 -14.38 -9.67
N ASP A 45 5.79 -15.18 -8.76
CA ASP A 45 5.46 -14.76 -7.42
C ASP A 45 6.75 -14.39 -6.66
N PRO A 46 6.81 -13.21 -6.02
CA PRO A 46 8.03 -12.71 -5.38
C PRO A 46 8.46 -13.52 -4.14
N PHE A 47 7.56 -14.27 -3.51
CA PHE A 47 7.83 -15.10 -2.34
C PHE A 47 8.18 -16.54 -2.74
N THR A 48 7.40 -17.16 -3.63
CA THR A 48 7.59 -18.58 -3.99
C THR A 48 8.55 -18.78 -5.16
N LYS A 49 8.82 -17.72 -5.94
CA LYS A 49 9.62 -17.74 -7.18
C LYS A 49 9.07 -18.68 -8.26
N LYS A 50 7.80 -19.07 -8.16
CA LYS A 50 7.10 -19.90 -9.14
C LYS A 50 6.12 -19.05 -9.95
N PRO A 51 5.70 -19.51 -11.15
CA PRO A 51 4.65 -18.83 -11.90
C PRO A 51 3.38 -18.64 -11.07
N VAL A 52 2.77 -17.47 -11.17
CA VAL A 52 1.49 -17.17 -10.51
C VAL A 52 0.40 -18.12 -11.03
N THR A 53 -0.32 -18.76 -10.12
CA THR A 53 -1.43 -19.68 -10.44
C THR A 53 -2.80 -19.19 -9.95
N SER A 54 -2.84 -18.08 -9.19
CA SER A 54 -4.07 -17.49 -8.65
C SER A 54 -4.25 -16.05 -9.13
N TYR A 55 -5.46 -15.70 -9.53
CA TYR A 55 -5.85 -14.42 -10.11
C TYR A 55 -7.38 -14.35 -10.15
N TYR A 56 -7.95 -13.15 -10.26
CA TYR A 56 -9.40 -12.95 -10.34
C TYR A 56 -9.94 -13.43 -11.69
N LYS A 57 -11.07 -14.13 -11.65
CA LYS A 57 -11.86 -14.54 -12.81
C LYS A 57 -12.85 -13.45 -13.24
N PRO A 58 -13.40 -13.55 -14.46
CA PRO A 58 -14.54 -12.73 -14.88
C PRO A 58 -15.61 -12.56 -13.79
N GLY A 59 -15.88 -11.31 -13.42
CA GLY A 59 -16.89 -10.95 -12.42
C GLY A 59 -16.44 -11.03 -10.94
N GLU A 60 -15.26 -11.56 -10.64
CA GLU A 60 -14.74 -11.57 -9.27
C GLU A 60 -14.19 -10.19 -8.87
N THR A 61 -14.36 -9.84 -7.60
CA THR A 61 -13.83 -8.60 -7.00
C THR A 61 -13.07 -8.91 -5.74
N PHE A 62 -12.18 -8.00 -5.30
CA PHE A 62 -11.47 -8.14 -4.03
C PHE A 62 -12.41 -8.41 -2.86
N GLY A 63 -13.49 -7.62 -2.75
CA GLY A 63 -14.51 -7.80 -1.69
C GLY A 63 -15.25 -9.14 -1.78
N GLY A 64 -15.49 -9.66 -2.99
CA GLY A 64 -16.11 -10.97 -3.18
C GLY A 64 -15.21 -12.13 -2.74
N VAL A 65 -13.92 -12.08 -3.09
CA VAL A 65 -12.95 -13.14 -2.79
C VAL A 65 -12.51 -13.12 -1.32
N PHE A 66 -12.20 -11.94 -0.77
CA PHE A 66 -11.73 -11.80 0.61
C PHE A 66 -12.89 -11.74 1.62
N GLY A 67 -14.10 -11.46 1.16
CA GLY A 67 -15.31 -11.43 1.99
C GLY A 67 -15.17 -10.48 3.18
N GLN A 68 -15.52 -10.98 4.37
CA GLN A 68 -15.52 -10.19 5.62
C GLN A 68 -14.13 -9.69 6.04
N LEU A 69 -13.05 -10.31 5.56
CA LEU A 69 -11.69 -9.90 5.88
C LEU A 69 -11.19 -8.76 4.98
N GLY A 70 -11.85 -8.53 3.84
CA GLY A 70 -11.37 -7.64 2.78
C GLY A 70 -11.00 -6.25 3.30
N SER A 71 -11.93 -5.58 3.97
CA SER A 71 -11.70 -4.22 4.49
C SER A 71 -10.50 -4.17 5.45
N SER A 72 -10.51 -4.97 6.52
CA SER A 72 -9.42 -4.96 7.50
C SER A 72 -8.06 -5.34 6.89
N TYR A 73 -8.05 -6.21 5.89
CA TYR A 73 -6.83 -6.62 5.21
C TYR A 73 -6.25 -5.47 4.38
N GLU A 74 -7.10 -4.76 3.64
CA GLU A 74 -6.69 -3.64 2.80
C GLU A 74 -6.24 -2.43 3.61
N GLU A 75 -6.93 -2.08 4.70
CA GLU A 75 -6.50 -1.04 5.64
C GLU A 75 -5.14 -1.36 6.26
N CYS A 76 -4.94 -2.62 6.70
CA CYS A 76 -3.67 -3.08 7.24
C CYS A 76 -2.53 -2.91 6.22
N ARG A 77 -2.79 -3.24 4.95
CA ARG A 77 -1.81 -3.02 3.87
C ARG A 77 -1.49 -1.54 3.68
N ALA A 78 -2.50 -0.67 3.68
CA ALA A 78 -2.31 0.77 3.48
C ALA A 78 -1.53 1.43 4.64
N GLU A 79 -1.86 1.09 5.88
CA GLU A 79 -1.09 1.52 7.06
C GLU A 79 0.35 0.99 7.05
N ALA A 80 0.56 -0.27 6.66
CA ALA A 80 1.91 -0.83 6.55
C ALA A 80 2.77 -0.10 5.51
N VAL A 81 2.18 0.30 4.38
CA VAL A 81 2.88 1.12 3.37
C VAL A 81 3.24 2.49 3.93
N SER A 82 2.34 3.11 4.69
CA SER A 82 2.62 4.37 5.37
C SER A 82 3.83 4.27 6.31
N LEU A 83 3.83 3.28 7.21
CA LEU A 83 4.95 3.04 8.12
C LEU A 83 6.26 2.71 7.40
N TYR A 84 6.19 2.02 6.26
CA TYR A 84 7.37 1.68 5.47
C TYR A 84 7.97 2.92 4.77
N LEU A 85 7.13 3.82 4.26
CA LEU A 85 7.59 4.96 3.46
C LEU A 85 7.82 6.23 4.27
N CYS A 86 7.24 6.36 5.47
CA CYS A 86 7.39 7.57 6.29
C CYS A 86 8.84 7.87 6.69
N VAL A 87 9.73 6.87 6.64
CA VAL A 87 11.17 7.02 6.92
C VAL A 87 11.96 7.65 5.77
N GLN A 88 11.37 7.83 4.59
CA GLN A 88 12.06 8.40 3.44
C GLN A 88 12.13 9.93 3.54
N PRO A 89 13.34 10.54 3.68
CA PRO A 89 13.47 11.99 3.87
C PRO A 89 12.90 12.82 2.72
N GLU A 90 13.01 12.33 1.49
CA GLU A 90 12.47 13.00 0.30
C GLU A 90 10.95 13.07 0.34
N LEU A 91 10.27 12.04 0.85
CA LEU A 91 8.82 12.03 0.99
C LEU A 91 8.39 13.03 2.06
N LEU A 92 9.05 13.04 3.23
CA LEU A 92 8.76 14.01 4.29
C LEU A 92 9.00 15.47 3.85
N SER A 93 9.93 15.68 2.92
CA SER A 93 10.20 17.01 2.35
C SER A 93 9.04 17.53 1.50
N ILE A 94 8.22 16.65 0.90
CA ILE A 94 6.98 17.05 0.18
C ILE A 94 5.96 17.65 1.15
N PHE A 95 5.99 17.25 2.43
CA PHE A 95 5.15 17.80 3.49
C PHE A 95 5.80 18.99 4.21
N ASP A 96 6.81 19.62 3.61
CA ASP A 96 7.60 20.72 4.18
C ASP A 96 8.35 20.35 5.49
N ILE A 97 8.68 19.07 5.69
CA ILE A 97 9.42 18.57 6.86
C ILE A 97 10.86 18.24 6.44
N THR A 98 11.70 19.27 6.39
CA THR A 98 13.08 19.17 5.88
C THR A 98 14.14 19.08 6.98
N ASP A 99 13.82 19.52 8.20
CA ASP A 99 14.71 19.41 9.34
C ASP A 99 14.79 17.96 9.84
N HIS A 100 16.00 17.41 9.91
CA HIS A 100 16.23 16.02 10.28
C HIS A 100 15.67 15.66 11.66
N THR A 101 15.80 16.54 12.65
CA THR A 101 15.27 16.29 14.01
C THR A 101 13.74 16.24 13.99
N LYS A 102 13.08 17.14 13.24
CA LYS A 102 11.62 17.10 13.05
C LYS A 102 11.16 15.84 12.31
N GLN A 103 11.89 15.41 11.27
CA GLN A 103 11.60 14.15 10.58
C GLN A 103 11.61 12.97 11.56
N GLN A 104 12.65 12.85 12.40
CA GLN A 104 12.72 11.80 13.41
C GLN A 104 11.58 11.88 14.43
N HIS A 105 11.16 13.08 14.83
CA HIS A 105 10.02 13.22 15.73
C HIS A 105 8.70 12.80 15.09
N VAL A 106 8.49 13.10 13.81
CA VAL A 106 7.30 12.72 13.05
C VAL A 106 7.27 11.21 12.86
N ILE A 107 8.38 10.59 12.45
CA ILE A 107 8.53 9.15 12.30
C ILE A 107 8.22 8.41 13.61
N HIS A 108 8.74 8.88 14.76
CA HIS A 108 8.46 8.24 16.05
C HIS A 108 7.07 8.55 16.64
N THR A 109 6.29 9.44 16.01
CA THR A 109 4.92 9.74 16.44
C THR A 109 3.89 8.91 15.67
N LEU A 110 4.24 8.46 14.46
CA LEU A 110 3.53 7.44 13.69
C LEU A 110 3.62 6.08 14.38
#